data_AF-A0A378WG10-F1
#
_entry.id   AF-A0A378WG10-F1
#
_cell.length_a   1.000
_cell.length_b   1.000
_cell.length_c   1.000
_cell.angle_alpha   90.00
_cell.angle_beta   90.00
_cell.angle_gamma   90.00
#
_symmetry.space_group_name_H-M   'P 1'
#
loop_
_entity.id
_entity.type
_entity.pdbx_description
1 polymer ?
#
loop_
_entity_poly.entity_id
_entity_poly.type
_entity_poly.pdbx_seq_one_letter_code
_entity_poly.pdbx_strand_id
1 'polypeptide(L)' 'MSQRLLSACADMAWWFGWPLSAIEDLSLDDFEGFQKEATRQIKAGYRKGV' A
#
# COMPACT_ATOMS: atom_id res chain seq x y z
N MET A 1 -10.14 3.76 13.64
CA MET A 1 -9.91 3.48 12.21
C MET A 1 -10.99 2.52 11.71
N SER A 2 -11.62 2.76 10.57
CA SER A 2 -12.62 1.80 10.05
C SER A 2 -11.93 0.52 9.57
N GLN A 3 -12.61 -0.63 9.64
CA GLN A 3 -12.04 -1.93 9.20
C GLN A 3 -11.53 -1.87 7.74
N ARG A 4 -12.21 -1.10 6.88
CA ARG A 4 -11.83 -0.92 5.47
C ARG A 4 -10.51 -0.16 5.31
N LEU A 5 -10.27 0.84 6.16
CA LEU A 5 -9.02 1.61 6.10
C LEU A 5 -7.84 0.76 6.55
N LEU A 6 -8.01 -0.03 7.61
CA LEU A 6 -7.00 -0.99 8.09
C LEU A 6 -6.62 -2.01 7.01
N SER A 7 -7.61 -2.57 6.31
CA SER A 7 -7.35 -3.47 5.18
C SER A 7 -6.55 -2.79 4.07
N ALA A 8 -6.91 -1.56 3.67
CA ALA A 8 -6.17 -0.83 2.65
C ALA A 8 -4.71 -0.53 3.06
N CYS A 9 -4.48 -0.17 4.33
CA CYS A 9 -3.13 0.00 4.87
C CYS A 9 -2.33 -1.31 4.87
N ALA A 10 -2.96 -2.42 5.27
CA ALA A 10 -2.33 -3.74 5.26
C ALA A 10 -1.98 -4.22 3.85
N ASP A 11 -2.89 -4.03 2.88
CA ASP A 11 -2.67 -4.38 1.47
C ASP A 11 -1.50 -3.58 0.88
N MET A 12 -1.41 -2.28 1.21
CA MET A 12 -0.30 -1.44 0.77
C MET A 12 1.02 -1.85 1.41
N ALA A 13 1.04 -2.08 2.73
CA ALA A 13 2.23 -2.56 3.44
C ALA A 13 2.70 -3.90 2.85
N TRP A 14 1.77 -4.83 2.59
CA TRP A 14 2.07 -6.09 1.93
C TRP A 14 2.66 -5.90 0.53
N TRP A 15 2.09 -5.00 -0.28
CA TRP A 15 2.56 -4.73 -1.65
C TRP A 15 4.01 -4.23 -1.68
N PHE A 16 4.38 -3.31 -0.79
CA PHE A 16 5.73 -2.76 -0.75
C PHE A 16 6.69 -3.54 0.17
N GLY A 17 6.20 -4.56 0.88
CA GLY A 17 7.03 -5.36 1.80
C GLY A 17 7.40 -4.60 3.07
N TRP A 18 6.53 -3.71 3.52
CA TRP A 18 6.74 -2.88 4.69
C TRP A 18 6.05 -3.44 5.94
N PRO A 19 6.53 -3.07 7.13
CA PRO A 19 5.73 -3.21 8.35
C PRO A 19 4.55 -2.22 8.31
N LEU A 20 3.45 -2.56 9.00
CA LEU A 20 2.27 -1.68 9.05
C LEU A 20 2.59 -0.31 9.67
N SER A 21 3.53 -0.22 10.61
CA SER A 21 3.98 1.03 11.22
C SER A 21 4.55 2.02 10.20
N ALA A 22 5.16 1.53 9.11
CA ALA A 22 5.66 2.41 8.07
C ALA A 22 4.54 3.12 7.30
N ILE A 23 3.31 2.59 7.32
CA ILE A 23 2.14 3.29 6.77
C ILE A 23 1.67 4.41 7.71
N GLU A 24 1.80 4.21 9.02
CA GLU A 24 1.43 5.21 10.03
C GLU A 24 2.36 6.44 9.99
N ASP A 25 3.60 6.24 9.55
CA ASP A 25 4.59 7.32 9.35
C ASP A 25 4.40 8.09 8.03
N LEU A 26 3.52 7.65 7.12
CA LEU A 26 3.28 8.33 5.84
C LEU A 26 2.34 9.52 6.01
N SER A 27 2.64 10.60 5.28
CA SER A 27 1.65 11.64 5.03
C SER A 27 0.54 11.10 4.12
N LEU A 28 -0.62 11.77 4.12
CA LEU A 28 -1.73 11.40 3.23
C LEU A 28 -1.33 11.49 1.75
N ASP A 29 -0.54 12.50 1.38
CA ASP A 29 -0.06 12.71 0.02
C ASP A 29 0.89 11.58 -0.41
N ASP A 30 1.80 11.16 0.47
CA ASP A 30 2.70 10.03 0.21
C ASP A 30 1.93 8.72 0.08
N PHE A 31 0.96 8.48 0.97
CA PHE A 31 0.09 7.31 0.90
C PHE A 31 -0.66 7.24 -0.44
N GLU A 32 -1.21 8.36 -0.91
CA GLU A 32 -1.85 8.43 -2.22
C GLU A 32 -0.83 8.19 -3.36
N GLY A 33 0.38 8.72 -3.24
CA GLY A 33 1.48 8.48 -4.17
C GLY A 33 1.82 7.00 -4.31
N PHE A 34 1.99 6.29 -3.19
CA PHE A 34 2.28 4.85 -3.18
C PHE A 34 1.11 4.02 -3.67
N GLN A 35 -0.13 4.42 -3.40
CA GLN A 35 -1.31 3.74 -3.95
C GLN A 35 -1.34 3.81 -5.49
N LYS A 36 -1.02 4.98 -6.06
CA LYS A 36 -0.92 5.17 -7.52
C LYS A 36 0.20 4.32 -8.11
N GLU A 37 1.34 4.26 -7.43
CA GLU A 37 2.48 3.46 -7.86
C GLU A 37 2.17 1.95 -7.83
N ALA A 38 1.56 1.44 -6.76
CA ALA A 38 1.09 0.06 -6.68
C ALA A 38 0.12 -0.26 -7.82
N THR A 39 -0.82 0.65 -8.11
CA THR A 39 -1.75 0.51 -9.24
C THR A 39 -1.03 0.43 -10.59
N ARG A 40 0.04 1.21 -10.80
CA ARG A 40 0.85 1.16 -12.03
C ARG A 40 1.57 -0.18 -12.16
N GLN A 41 2.15 -0.68 -11.08
CA GLN A 41 2.85 -1.97 -11.06
C GLN A 41 1.89 -3.13 -11.36
N ILE A 42 0.70 -3.13 -10.76
CA ILE A 42 -0.36 -4.11 -11.06
C ILE A 42 -0.74 -4.05 -12.54
N LYS A 43 -0.95 -2.85 -13.10
CA LYS A 43 -1.27 -2.66 -14.52
C LYS A 43 -0.14 -3.10 -15.45
N ALA A 44 1.11 -2.95 -15.02
CA ALA A 44 2.30 -3.40 -15.74
C ALA A 44 2.54 -4.91 -15.60
N GLY A 45 1.68 -5.64 -14.88
CA GLY A 45 1.75 -7.09 -14.76
C GLY A 45 2.67 -7.58 -13.64
N TYR A 46 3.17 -6.70 -12.77
CA TYR A 46 3.89 -7.10 -11.57
C TYR A 46 2.95 -7.91 -10.69
N ARG A 47 3.46 -9.01 -10.15
CA ARG A 47 2.74 -9.86 -9.20
C ARG A 47 3.62 -10.01 -7.98
N LYS A 48 3.05 -9.79 -6.80
CA LYS A 48 3.65 -10.27 -5.56
C LYS A 48 3.71 -11.80 -5.65
N GLY A 49 4.92 -12.33 -5.54
CA GLY A 49 5.12 -13.77 -5.40
C GLY A 49 4.43 -14.29 -4.15
N VAL A 50 3.87 -15.48 -4.25
CA VAL A 50 3.28 -16.23 -3.13
C VAL A 50 4.39 -16.70 -2.20
#